data_AF-A0A940MKV6-F1
#
_entry.id   AF-A0A940MKV6-F1
#
_cell.length_a   1.000
_cell.length_b   1.000
_cell.length_c   1.000
_cell.angle_alpha   90.00
_cell.angle_beta   90.00
_cell.angle_gamma   90.00
#
_symmetry.space_group_name_H-M   'P 1'
#
loop_
_entity.id
_entity.type
_entity.pdbx_description
1 polymer ?
#
loop_
_entity_poly.entity_id
_entity_poly.type
_entity_poly.pdbx_seq_one_letter_code
_entity_poly.pdbx_strand_id
1 'polypeptide(L)'
;MKDDKDVGKFYTPEDATEAIRNLSAEQKRRLEAAARRRAWFTGDHKGLLHEAIASTAEGRRRWNRSVDIVRHLDKAMQSITSNAAKRRKVAADNREELSARDGWRGEEPSTEAALEAREFREEQHANAA
;
A
#
# COMPACT_ATOMS: atom_id res chain seq x y z
N MET A 1 -13.43 26.60 -8.39
CA MET A 1 -14.79 26.22 -7.97
C MET A 1 -14.76 24.76 -7.57
N LYS A 2 -14.79 24.46 -6.27
CA LYS A 2 -14.92 23.07 -5.77
C LYS A 2 -16.40 22.72 -5.75
N ASP A 3 -16.69 21.48 -6.09
CA ASP A 3 -18.01 20.97 -6.46
C ASP A 3 -19.13 21.23 -5.44
N ASP A 4 -20.06 22.12 -5.80
CA ASP A 4 -21.34 22.32 -5.09
C ASP A 4 -22.24 21.07 -5.08
N LYS A 5 -21.89 20.02 -5.85
CA LYS A 5 -22.67 18.77 -5.92
C LYS A 5 -22.49 17.84 -4.71
N ASP A 6 -21.52 18.11 -3.85
CA ASP A 6 -21.17 17.23 -2.73
C ASP A 6 -21.71 17.68 -1.37
N VAL A 7 -22.22 18.91 -1.28
CA VAL A 7 -22.60 19.58 -0.02
C VAL A 7 -23.72 18.83 0.73
N GLY A 8 -24.58 18.11 0.01
CA GLY A 8 -25.68 17.33 0.61
C GLY A 8 -25.37 15.85 0.88
N LYS A 9 -24.27 15.31 0.34
CA LYS A 9 -24.04 13.85 0.34
C LYS A 9 -23.23 13.37 1.55
N PHE A 10 -22.46 14.26 2.17
CA PHE A 10 -21.55 13.89 3.24
C PHE A 10 -21.82 14.68 4.51
N TYR A 11 -21.55 14.06 5.65
CA TYR A 11 -21.49 14.73 6.94
C TYR A 11 -20.22 15.58 7.02
N THR A 12 -20.28 16.67 7.79
CA THR A 12 -19.08 17.48 8.06
C THR A 12 -18.11 16.72 8.97
N PRO A 13 -16.82 17.12 9.01
CA PRO A 13 -15.87 16.57 9.99
C PRO A 13 -16.36 16.72 11.44
N GLU A 14 -17.08 17.80 11.74
CA GLU A 14 -17.68 18.07 13.05
C GLU A 14 -18.78 17.06 13.37
N ASP A 15 -19.73 16.84 12.45
CA ASP A 15 -20.79 15.84 12.58
C ASP A 15 -20.20 14.43 12.78
N ALA A 16 -19.16 14.11 12.01
CA ALA A 16 -18.47 12.83 12.12
C ALA A 16 -17.79 12.67 13.49
N THR A 17 -17.16 13.73 14.00
CA THR A 17 -16.54 13.74 15.32
C THR A 17 -17.57 13.55 16.42
N GLU A 18 -18.72 14.20 16.32
CA GLU A 18 -19.83 14.03 17.26
C GLU A 18 -20.37 12.61 17.23
N ALA A 19 -20.62 12.04 16.05
CA ALA A 19 -21.06 10.66 15.89
C ALA A 19 -20.06 9.66 16.47
N ILE A 20 -18.75 9.90 16.31
CA ILE A 20 -17.68 9.07 16.89
C ILE A 20 -17.68 9.16 18.43
N ARG A 21 -17.83 10.37 18.99
CA ARG A 21 -17.91 10.57 20.45
C ARG A 21 -19.12 9.86 21.06
N ASN A 22 -20.24 9.87 20.35
CA ASN A 22 -21.51 9.29 20.78
C ASN A 22 -21.65 7.78 20.48
N LEU A 23 -20.57 7.10 20.06
CA LEU A 23 -20.58 5.66 19.88
C LEU A 23 -20.93 4.93 21.19
N SER A 24 -21.93 4.07 21.13
CA SER A 24 -22.30 3.22 22.25
C SER A 24 -21.21 2.18 22.56
N ALA A 25 -21.22 1.62 23.77
CA ALA A 25 -20.29 0.57 24.16
C ALA A 25 -20.37 -0.65 23.22
N GLU A 26 -21.57 -1.02 22.78
CA GLU A 26 -21.79 -2.12 21.84
C GLU A 26 -21.20 -1.80 20.46
N GLN A 27 -21.37 -0.58 19.96
CA GLN A 27 -20.76 -0.16 18.69
C GLN A 27 -19.23 -0.15 18.76
N LYS A 28 -18.66 0.30 19.87
CA LYS A 28 -17.21 0.24 20.12
C LYS A 28 -16.70 -1.20 20.10
N ARG A 29 -17.38 -2.14 20.78
CA ARG A 29 -17.02 -3.57 20.77
C ARG A 29 -17.10 -4.16 19.37
N ARG A 30 -18.13 -3.81 18.58
CA ARG A 30 -18.27 -4.25 17.18
C ARG A 30 -17.12 -3.74 16.31
N LEU A 31 -16.71 -2.49 16.47
CA LEU A 31 -15.58 -1.90 15.74
C LEU A 31 -14.26 -2.57 16.13
N GLU A 32 -14.02 -2.84 17.42
CA GLU A 32 -12.83 -3.57 17.86
C GLU A 32 -12.78 -4.99 17.28
N ALA A 33 -13.91 -5.71 17.28
CA ALA A 33 -13.99 -7.03 16.69
C ALA A 33 -13.72 -7.00 15.16
N ALA A 34 -14.23 -5.98 14.46
CA ALA A 34 -13.94 -5.76 13.06
C ALA A 34 -12.45 -5.46 12.81
N ALA A 35 -11.85 -4.61 13.65
CA ALA A 35 -10.43 -4.27 13.57
C ALA A 35 -9.55 -5.51 13.75
N ARG A 36 -9.85 -6.37 14.73
CA ARG A 36 -9.13 -7.64 14.96
C ARG A 36 -9.17 -8.56 13.74
N ARG A 37 -10.34 -8.74 13.12
CA ARG A 37 -10.48 -9.55 11.89
C ARG A 37 -9.65 -8.98 10.73
N ARG A 38 -9.57 -7.65 10.62
CA ARG A 38 -8.89 -6.97 9.50
C ARG A 38 -7.38 -6.88 9.68
N ALA A 39 -6.91 -6.74 10.92
CA ALA A 39 -5.51 -6.64 11.26
C ALA A 39 -4.78 -8.00 11.35
N TRP A 40 -5.39 -9.09 10.84
CA TRP A 40 -4.81 -10.43 10.94
C TRP A 40 -3.38 -10.54 10.38
N PHE A 41 -3.02 -9.68 9.41
CA PHE A 41 -1.67 -9.63 8.83
C PHE A 41 -0.77 -8.52 9.39
N THR A 42 -1.32 -7.49 10.05
CA THR A 42 -0.54 -6.38 10.64
C THR A 42 -0.30 -6.54 12.13
N GLY A 43 -1.15 -7.29 12.84
CA GLY A 43 -1.14 -7.45 14.30
C GLY A 43 -1.71 -6.25 15.06
N ASP A 44 -1.55 -5.04 14.56
CA ASP A 44 -2.01 -3.81 15.22
C ASP A 44 -3.46 -3.43 14.85
N HIS A 45 -4.41 -4.06 15.52
CA HIS A 45 -5.84 -3.75 15.37
C HIS A 45 -6.24 -2.42 16.01
N LYS A 46 -5.58 -1.99 17.09
CA LYS A 46 -5.92 -0.74 17.78
C LYS A 46 -5.48 0.47 16.96
N GLY A 47 -4.26 0.44 16.42
CA GLY A 47 -3.77 1.47 15.50
C GLY A 47 -4.63 1.59 14.26
N LEU A 48 -5.06 0.46 13.68
CA LEU A 48 -5.98 0.46 12.54
C LEU A 48 -7.31 1.18 12.83
N LEU A 49 -7.92 0.90 13.98
CA LEU A 49 -9.17 1.56 14.38
C LEU A 49 -8.94 3.05 14.66
N HIS A 50 -7.84 3.40 15.35
CA HIS A 50 -7.48 4.79 15.64
C HIS A 50 -7.24 5.59 14.36
N GLU A 51 -6.55 5.02 13.37
CA GLU A 51 -6.32 5.69 12.09
C GLU A 51 -7.62 5.89 11.29
N ALA A 52 -8.53 4.91 11.32
CA ALA A 52 -9.85 5.06 10.72
C ALA A 52 -10.66 6.20 11.38
N ILE A 53 -10.61 6.31 12.70
CA ILE A 53 -11.23 7.40 13.47
C ILE A 53 -10.59 8.74 13.14
N ALA A 54 -9.26 8.84 13.23
CA ALA A 54 -8.53 10.09 12.99
C ALA A 54 -8.74 10.60 11.56
N SER A 55 -8.60 9.72 10.56
CA SER A 55 -8.82 10.11 9.16
C SER A 55 -10.26 10.53 8.88
N THR A 56 -11.24 10.02 9.62
CA THR A 56 -12.64 10.45 9.50
C THR A 56 -12.88 11.78 10.20
N ALA A 57 -12.37 11.97 11.42
CA ALA A 57 -12.49 13.21 12.19
C ALA A 57 -11.75 14.39 11.54
N GLU A 58 -10.64 14.14 10.85
CA GLU A 58 -9.88 15.14 10.09
C GLU A 58 -10.49 15.43 8.71
N GLY A 59 -11.57 14.74 8.32
CA GLY A 59 -12.20 14.89 7.00
C GLY A 59 -11.41 14.29 5.82
N ARG A 60 -10.23 13.68 6.06
CA ARG A 60 -9.48 12.93 5.03
C ARG A 60 -10.31 11.78 4.44
N ARG A 61 -11.22 11.22 5.23
CA ARG A 61 -12.25 10.26 4.80
C ARG A 61 -13.63 10.81 5.11
N ARG A 62 -14.26 11.39 4.10
CA ARG A 62 -15.61 11.96 4.20
C ARG A 62 -16.65 10.87 4.44
N TRP A 63 -17.49 11.06 5.47
CA TRP A 63 -18.56 10.13 5.84
C TRP A 63 -19.82 10.42 5.03
N ASN A 64 -20.28 9.43 4.25
CA ASN A 64 -21.49 9.55 3.44
C ASN A 64 -22.75 9.42 4.32
N ARG A 65 -23.71 10.35 4.14
CA ARG A 65 -24.96 10.39 4.90
C ARG A 65 -25.85 9.15 4.75
N SER A 66 -25.67 8.38 3.67
CA SER A 66 -26.42 7.15 3.42
C SER A 66 -25.88 5.93 4.18
N VAL A 67 -24.86 6.08 5.03
CA VAL A 67 -24.16 4.98 5.70
C VAL A 67 -24.04 5.30 7.18
N ASP A 68 -24.25 4.32 8.07
CA ASP A 68 -24.01 4.53 9.50
C ASP A 68 -22.50 4.67 9.80
N ILE A 69 -22.17 5.39 10.89
CA ILE A 69 -20.77 5.69 11.24
C ILE A 69 -19.94 4.42 11.50
N VAL A 70 -20.55 3.36 12.04
CA VAL A 70 -19.86 2.09 12.33
C VAL A 70 -19.45 1.41 11.02
N ARG A 71 -20.38 1.31 10.06
CA ARG A 71 -20.10 0.76 8.73
C ARG A 71 -19.12 1.61 7.94
N HIS A 72 -19.18 2.94 8.08
CA HIS A 72 -18.18 3.84 7.49
C HIS A 72 -16.78 3.54 8.02
N LEU A 73 -16.60 3.46 9.35
CA LEU A 73 -15.32 3.16 9.97
C LEU A 73 -14.81 1.75 9.63
N ASP A 74 -15.70 0.76 9.54
CA ASP A 74 -15.35 -0.59 9.08
C ASP A 74 -14.79 -0.58 7.64
N LYS A 75 -15.40 0.20 6.75
CA LYS A 75 -14.93 0.39 5.38
C LYS A 75 -13.65 1.22 5.31
N ALA A 76 -13.48 2.20 6.19
CA ALA A 76 -12.22 2.95 6.31
C ALA A 76 -11.07 2.01 6.69
N MET A 77 -11.26 1.15 7.70
CA MET A 77 -10.29 0.11 8.07
C MET A 77 -9.99 -0.84 6.90
N GLN A 78 -11.01 -1.29 6.16
CA GLN A 78 -10.82 -2.13 4.96
C GLN A 78 -9.93 -1.46 3.92
N SER A 79 -10.14 -0.17 3.68
CA SER A 79 -9.38 0.59 2.69
C SER A 79 -7.93 0.80 3.14
N ILE A 80 -7.70 1.10 4.43
CA ILE A 80 -6.35 1.22 5.00
C ILE A 80 -5.58 -0.09 4.84
N THR A 81 -6.17 -1.22 5.24
CA THR A 81 -5.49 -2.53 5.14
C THR A 81 -5.24 -2.96 3.71
N SER A 82 -6.19 -2.70 2.81
CA SER A 82 -6.04 -3.02 1.38
C SER A 82 -4.92 -2.20 0.74
N ASN A 83 -4.77 -0.92 1.11
CA ASN A 83 -3.67 -0.09 0.64
C ASN A 83 -2.32 -0.54 1.22
N ALA A 84 -2.27 -0.94 2.50
CA ALA A 84 -1.07 -1.50 3.10
C ALA A 84 -0.64 -2.80 2.41
N ALA A 85 -1.58 -3.69 2.08
CA ALA A 85 -1.29 -4.92 1.34
C ALA A 85 -0.74 -4.64 -0.07
N LYS A 86 -1.34 -3.69 -0.80
CA LYS A 86 -0.84 -3.26 -2.12
C LYS A 86 0.59 -2.72 -2.04
N ARG A 87 0.88 -1.87 -1.06
CA ARG A 87 2.25 -1.33 -0.85
C ARG A 87 3.26 -2.43 -0.51
N ARG A 88 2.87 -3.43 0.29
CA ARG A 88 3.74 -4.59 0.59
C ARG A 88 4.01 -5.43 -0.65
N LYS A 89 3.00 -5.63 -1.51
CA LYS A 89 3.18 -6.34 -2.79
C LYS A 89 4.20 -5.62 -3.67
N VAL A 90 4.01 -4.32 -3.91
CA VAL A 90 4.95 -3.52 -4.72
C VAL A 90 6.38 -3.57 -4.15
N ALA A 91 6.54 -3.49 -2.82
CA ALA A 91 7.85 -3.60 -2.20
C ALA A 91 8.49 -5.00 -2.37
N ALA A 92 7.69 -6.06 -2.34
CA ALA A 92 8.16 -7.42 -2.60
C ALA A 92 8.57 -7.61 -4.07
N ASP A 93 7.73 -7.15 -5.01
CA ASP A 93 8.01 -7.19 -6.45
C ASP A 93 9.31 -6.43 -6.77
N ASN A 94 9.50 -5.23 -6.19
CA ASN A 94 10.75 -4.45 -6.35
C ASN A 94 11.98 -5.16 -5.78
N ARG A 95 11.84 -5.88 -4.65
CA ARG A 95 12.94 -6.65 -4.05
C ARG A 95 13.33 -7.82 -4.95
N GLU A 96 12.35 -8.49 -5.54
CA GLU A 96 12.56 -9.57 -6.49
C GLU A 96 13.30 -9.07 -7.74
N GLU A 97 12.87 -7.94 -8.32
CA GLU A 97 13.55 -7.29 -9.45
C GLU A 97 15.02 -6.95 -9.14
N LEU A 98 15.28 -6.38 -7.96
CA LEU A 98 16.65 -6.07 -7.52
C LEU A 98 17.50 -7.34 -7.36
N SER A 99 16.93 -8.40 -6.76
CA SER A 99 17.63 -9.68 -6.61
C SER A 99 17.91 -10.39 -7.94
N ALA A 100 16.99 -10.28 -8.91
CA ALA A 100 17.19 -10.79 -10.24
C ALA A 100 18.32 -10.05 -10.96
N ARG A 101 18.37 -8.70 -10.89
CA ARG A 101 19.43 -7.89 -11.51
C ARG A 101 20.83 -8.19 -10.95
N ASP A 102 20.96 -8.49 -9.66
CA ASP A 102 22.26 -8.87 -9.08
C ASP A 102 22.74 -10.25 -9.56
N GLY A 103 21.82 -11.17 -9.89
CA GLY A 103 22.17 -12.48 -10.45
C GLY A 103 22.80 -12.42 -11.86
N TRP A 104 22.44 -11.44 -12.68
CA TRP A 104 22.99 -11.27 -14.04
C TRP A 104 24.35 -10.57 -14.09
N ARG A 105 24.83 -10.04 -12.97
CA ARG A 105 26.15 -9.39 -12.88
C ARG A 105 27.25 -10.35 -12.38
N GLY A 106 26.97 -11.66 -12.40
CA GLY A 106 27.88 -12.72 -11.95
C GLY A 106 28.57 -13.50 -13.07
N GLU A 107 28.19 -13.32 -14.34
CA GLU A 107 28.96 -13.85 -15.46
C GLU A 107 30.01 -12.82 -15.88
N GLU A 108 31.10 -12.73 -15.11
CA GLU A 108 32.34 -12.28 -15.73
C GLU A 108 32.64 -13.25 -16.87
N PRO A 109 32.91 -12.78 -18.11
CA PRO A 109 33.29 -13.68 -19.18
C PRO A 109 34.48 -14.50 -18.70
N SER A 110 34.33 -15.83 -18.72
CA SER A 110 35.43 -16.74 -18.40
C SER A 110 36.68 -16.27 -19.12
N THR A 111 37.82 -16.31 -18.42
CA THR A 111 39.14 -15.91 -18.96
C THR A 111 39.43 -16.52 -20.33
N GLU A 112 38.85 -17.68 -20.61
CA GLU A 112 38.91 -18.38 -21.90
C GLU A 112 38.17 -17.62 -23.02
N ALA A 113 36.93 -17.18 -22.79
CA ALA A 113 36.16 -16.39 -23.77
C ALA A 113 36.79 -15.00 -24.02
N ALA A 114 37.45 -14.43 -23.01
CA ALA A 114 38.19 -13.18 -23.15
C ALA A 114 39.49 -13.34 -23.96
N LEU A 115 40.13 -14.52 -23.90
CA LEU A 115 41.30 -14.87 -24.69
C LEU A 115 40.92 -15.20 -26.14
N GLU A 116 39.88 -15.99 -26.36
CA GLU A 116 39.37 -16.30 -27.71
C GLU A 116 38.95 -15.04 -28.48
N ALA A 117 38.31 -14.07 -27.81
CA ALA A 117 37.92 -12.80 -28.43
C ALA A 117 39.11 -11.90 -28.81
N ARG A 118 40.27 -12.06 -28.14
CA ARG A 118 41.53 -11.39 -28.52
C ARG A 118 42.19 -12.07 -29.70
N GLU A 119 42.24 -13.40 -29.68
CA GLU A 119 42.85 -14.22 -30.73
C GLU A 119 42.11 -14.04 -32.07
N PHE A 120 40.77 -14.03 -32.03
CA PHE A 120 39.94 -13.75 -33.21
C PHE A 120 40.19 -12.36 -33.82
N ARG A 121 40.50 -11.35 -32.99
CA ARG A 121 40.80 -9.99 -33.46
C ARG A 121 42.18 -9.91 -34.13
N GLU A 122 43.17 -10.65 -33.63
CA GLU A 122 44.51 -10.71 -34.23
C GLU A 122 44.52 -11.44 -35.59
N GLU A 123 43.76 -12.53 -35.74
CA GLU A 123 43.66 -13.25 -37.00
C GLU A 123 43.03 -12.41 -38.14
N GLN A 124 42.04 -11.57 -37.83
CA GLN A 124 41.42 -10.68 -38.81
C GLN A 124 42.37 -9.56 -39.27
N HIS A 125 43.26 -9.09 -38.41
CA HIS A 125 44.27 -8.10 -38.77
C HIS A 125 45.43 -8.70 -39.58
N ALA A 126 45.70 -10.00 -39.44
CA ALA A 126 46.73 -10.71 -40.22
C ALA A 126 46.27 -11.06 -41.65
N ASN A 127 44.97 -11.22 -41.89
CA ASN A 127 44.41 -11.60 -43.19
C ASN A 127 43.97 -10.40 -44.07
N ALA A 128 44.25 -9.17 -43.62
CA ALA A 128 43.91 -7.92 -44.30
C ALA A 128 45.13 -7.15 -44.84
N ALA A 129 46.32 -7.79 -44.84
CA ALA A 129 47.56 -7.27 -45.42
C ALA A 129 47.96 -8.09 -46.65
#